data_AF-A0A836QLY3-F1
#
_entry.id   AF-A0A836QLY3-F1
#
_cell.length_a   1.000
_cell.length_b   1.000
_cell.length_c   1.000
_cell.angle_alpha   90.00
_cell.angle_beta   90.00
_cell.angle_gamma   90.00
#
_symmetry.space_group_name_H-M   'P 1'
#
loop_
_entity.id
_entity.type
_entity.pdbx_description
1 polymer ?
#
loop_
_entity_poly.entity_id
_entity_poly.type
_entity_poly.pdbx_seq_one_letter_code
_entity_poly.pdbx_strand_id
1 'polypeptide(L)'
;MLVGISPLIGPELLSTLCRMGHGDEIVLADAHFPGESCSRRCLRADGLLIADLLEGILPLFALDTYVDHPVATMAPVPGDQLDPAVESSYRQVIDRHWPDTPAIEQVERFAFYERT
;
A
#
# COMPACT_ATOMS: atom_id res chain seq x y z
N MET A 1 17.32 -5.50 -11.26
CA MET A 1 16.55 -6.76 -11.19
C MET A 1 17.38 -7.80 -10.44
N LEU A 2 16.73 -8.65 -9.65
CA LEU A 2 17.35 -9.73 -8.86
C LEU A 2 16.50 -11.00 -9.01
N VAL A 3 17.13 -12.18 -8.90
CA VAL A 3 16.40 -13.46 -8.95
C VAL A 3 15.52 -13.58 -7.70
N GLY A 4 14.23 -13.89 -7.88
CA GLY A 4 13.27 -14.06 -6.78
C GLY A 4 12.64 -12.77 -6.26
N ILE A 5 12.99 -11.60 -6.81
CA ILE A 5 12.39 -10.31 -6.45
C ILE A 5 11.69 -9.73 -7.69
N SER A 6 10.47 -9.23 -7.51
CA SER A 6 9.72 -8.60 -8.60
C SER A 6 10.54 -7.47 -9.25
N PRO A 7 10.62 -7.41 -10.59
CA PRO A 7 11.35 -6.34 -11.29
C PRO A 7 10.67 -4.97 -11.16
N LEU A 8 9.42 -4.93 -10.68
CA LEU A 8 8.70 -3.69 -10.37
C LEU A 8 9.24 -3.02 -9.11
N ILE A 9 9.99 -3.75 -8.27
CA ILE A 9 10.65 -3.19 -7.10
C ILE A 9 12.00 -2.61 -7.52
N GLY A 10 12.01 -1.29 -7.71
CA GLY A 10 13.24 -0.53 -7.91
C GLY A 10 14.18 -0.57 -6.71
N PRO A 11 15.47 -0.23 -6.89
CA PRO A 11 16.46 -0.33 -5.82
C PRO A 11 16.15 0.58 -4.62
N GLU A 12 15.58 1.77 -4.84
CA GLU A 12 15.20 2.70 -3.78
C GLU A 12 14.02 2.18 -2.95
N LEU A 13 13.03 1.56 -3.60
CA LEU A 13 11.91 0.92 -2.92
C LEU A 13 12.40 -0.27 -2.09
N LEU A 14 13.21 -1.16 -2.68
CA LEU A 14 13.79 -2.31 -1.96
C LEU A 14 14.59 -1.86 -0.73
N SER A 15 15.47 -0.86 -0.89
CA SER A 15 16.24 -0.29 0.20
C SER A 15 15.37 0.33 1.29
N THR A 16 14.25 0.96 0.91
CA THR A 16 13.28 1.52 1.87
C THR A 16 12.59 0.40 2.65
N LEU A 17 12.06 -0.62 1.98
CA LEU A 17 11.43 -1.78 2.64
C LEU A 17 12.40 -2.48 3.61
N CYS A 18 13.66 -2.68 3.22
CA CYS A 18 14.67 -3.31 4.10
C CYS A 18 15.03 -2.49 5.34
N ARG A 19 14.74 -1.18 5.34
CA ARG A 19 15.03 -0.27 6.47
C ARG A 19 13.81 -0.04 7.36
N MET A 20 12.62 -0.45 6.92
CA MET A 20 11.40 -0.38 7.73
C MET A 20 11.48 -1.42 8.86
N GLY A 21 11.11 -0.98 10.06
CA GLY A 21 10.97 -1.81 11.25
C GLY A 21 9.52 -2.18 11.53
N HIS A 22 9.30 -2.77 12.71
CA HIS A 22 7.96 -3.08 13.19
C HIS A 22 7.16 -1.79 13.45
N GLY A 23 5.93 -1.73 12.93
CA GLY A 23 5.06 -0.56 13.02
C GLY A 23 5.37 0.57 12.04
N ASP A 24 6.42 0.46 11.22
CA ASP A 24 6.62 1.41 10.12
C ASP A 24 5.59 1.14 9.01
N GLU A 25 5.03 2.21 8.45
CA GLU A 25 4.00 2.15 7.42
C GLU A 25 4.50 2.67 6.07
N ILE A 26 3.89 2.19 4.99
CA ILE A 26 4.15 2.68 3.62
C ILE A 26 2.82 2.85 2.88
N VAL A 27 2.67 4.00 2.23
CA VAL A 27 1.50 4.31 1.41
C VAL A 27 1.79 3.99 -0.06
N LEU A 28 0.96 3.14 -0.67
CA LEU A 28 0.92 2.97 -2.12
C LEU A 28 -0.13 3.92 -2.69
N ALA A 29 0.33 5.11 -3.06
CA ALA A 29 -0.51 6.23 -3.47
C ALA A 29 -0.92 6.14 -4.96
N ASP A 30 -2.15 6.54 -5.27
CA ASP A 30 -2.59 6.74 -6.65
C ASP A 30 -2.02 8.04 -7.25
N ALA A 31 -2.24 8.25 -8.55
CA ALA A 31 -1.69 9.40 -9.28
C ALA A 31 -2.25 10.77 -8.86
N HIS A 32 -3.38 10.82 -8.15
CA HIS A 32 -4.03 12.04 -7.67
C HIS A 32 -3.68 12.34 -6.20
N PHE A 33 -3.06 11.40 -5.50
CA PHE A 33 -2.66 11.57 -4.11
C PHE A 33 -1.56 12.64 -3.97
N PRO A 34 -1.66 13.54 -2.98
CA PRO A 34 -0.69 14.61 -2.75
C PRO A 34 0.62 14.12 -2.07
N GLY A 35 1.29 13.13 -2.67
CA GLY A 35 2.45 12.44 -2.08
C GLY A 35 3.60 13.37 -1.66
N GLU A 36 3.92 14.36 -2.48
CA GLU A 36 5.02 15.32 -2.21
C GLU A 36 4.75 16.27 -1.05
N SER A 37 3.47 16.56 -0.75
CA SER A 37 3.11 17.47 0.34
C SER A 37 2.68 16.75 1.62
N CYS A 38 2.25 15.49 1.52
CA CYS A 38 1.83 14.69 2.67
C CYS A 38 2.97 13.83 3.23
N SER A 39 3.88 13.31 2.40
CA SER A 39 4.89 12.36 2.87
C SER A 39 6.24 13.02 3.18
N ARG A 40 6.95 12.49 4.18
CA ARG A 40 8.36 12.86 4.45
C ARG A 40 9.31 12.37 3.36
N ARG A 41 8.96 11.28 2.68
CA ARG A 41 9.75 10.64 1.62
C ARG A 41 8.80 10.11 0.55
N CYS A 42 8.84 10.72 -0.63
CA CYS A 42 8.11 10.25 -1.79
C CYS A 42 9.04 9.46 -2.73
N LEU A 43 8.65 8.23 -3.08
CA LEU A 43 9.28 7.45 -4.14
C LEU A 43 8.35 7.42 -5.35
N ARG A 44 8.88 7.67 -6.54
CA ARG A 44 8.09 7.69 -7.79
C ARG A 44 8.00 6.29 -8.37
N ALA A 45 6.78 5.86 -8.68
CA ALA A 45 6.46 4.61 -9.36
C ALA A 45 5.45 4.86 -10.51
N ASP A 46 5.67 5.96 -11.24
CA ASP A 46 4.79 6.40 -12.31
C ASP A 46 4.53 5.32 -13.36
N GLY A 47 3.27 5.13 -13.72
CA GLY A 47 2.84 4.14 -14.72
C GLY A 47 2.72 2.71 -14.20
N LEU A 48 3.01 2.46 -12.92
CA LEU A 48 2.76 1.16 -12.28
C LEU A 48 1.39 1.17 -11.57
N LEU A 49 0.72 0.02 -11.59
CA LEU A 49 -0.52 -0.18 -10.86
C LEU A 49 -0.23 -0.57 -9.41
N ILE A 50 -1.06 -0.10 -8.48
CA ILE A 50 -0.92 -0.41 -7.05
C ILE A 50 -1.02 -1.92 -6.79
N ALA A 51 -1.95 -2.62 -7.46
CA ALA A 51 -2.09 -4.06 -7.31
C ALA A 51 -0.81 -4.82 -7.73
N ASP A 52 -0.14 -4.39 -8.80
CA ASP A 52 1.10 -5.00 -9.27
C ASP A 52 2.29 -4.72 -8.33
N LEU A 53 2.34 -3.50 -7.77
CA LEU A 53 3.30 -3.16 -6.72
C LEU A 53 3.07 -3.98 -5.46
N LEU A 54 1.82 -4.11 -5.02
CA LEU A 54 1.43 -4.90 -3.86
C LEU A 54 1.82 -6.37 -4.05
N GLU A 55 1.62 -6.93 -5.25
CA GLU A 55 2.03 -8.31 -5.59
C GLU A 55 3.53 -8.51 -5.49
N GLY A 56 4.31 -7.48 -5.87
CA GLY A 56 5.77 -7.51 -5.71
C GLY A 56 6.21 -7.38 -4.25
N ILE A 57 5.52 -6.55 -3.47
CA ILE A 57 5.93 -6.15 -2.11
C ILE A 57 5.57 -7.21 -1.07
N LEU A 58 4.35 -7.75 -1.08
CA LEU A 58 3.86 -8.64 -0.01
C LEU A 58 4.68 -9.92 0.23
N PRO A 59 5.35 -10.54 -0.76
CA PRO A 59 6.29 -11.63 -0.52
C PRO A 59 7.51 -11.24 0.34
N LEU A 60 7.83 -9.95 0.41
CA LEU A 60 8.99 -9.39 1.12
C LEU A 60 8.61 -8.61 2.39
N PHE A 61 7.32 -8.38 2.60
CA PHE A 61 6.81 -7.45 3.61
C PHE A 61 5.87 -8.17 4.58
N ALA A 62 6.20 -8.13 5.87
CA ALA A 62 5.38 -8.72 6.91
C ALA A 62 4.31 -7.73 7.38
N LEU A 63 3.03 -8.08 7.18
CA LEU A 63 1.93 -7.30 7.75
C LEU A 63 1.92 -7.45 9.28
N ASP A 64 1.59 -6.35 9.95
CA ASP A 64 1.60 -6.29 11.40
C ASP A 64 0.42 -7.06 12.01
N THR A 65 0.71 -8.09 12.81
CA THR A 65 -0.32 -8.93 13.46
C THR A 65 -0.71 -8.46 14.86
N TYR A 66 -0.13 -7.35 15.34
CA TYR A 66 -0.41 -6.77 16.67
C TYR A 66 -1.45 -5.64 16.63
N VAL A 67 -1.99 -5.33 15.44
CA VAL A 67 -3.01 -4.30 15.22
C VAL A 67 -4.27 -4.91 14.60
N ASP A 68 -5.42 -4.26 14.84
CA ASP A 68 -6.70 -4.73 14.31
C ASP A 68 -6.77 -4.66 12.77
N HIS A 69 -6.12 -3.65 12.18
CA HIS A 69 -6.15 -3.39 10.74
C HIS A 69 -4.74 -3.03 10.20
N PRO A 70 -3.96 -4.01 9.70
CA PRO A 70 -2.65 -3.74 9.13
C PRO A 70 -2.69 -3.18 7.71
N VAL A 71 -3.88 -3.09 7.09
CA VAL A 71 -4.09 -2.53 5.77
C VAL A 71 -5.27 -1.56 5.83
N ALA A 72 -5.05 -0.36 5.29
CA ALA A 72 -6.03 0.71 5.26
C ALA A 72 -6.09 1.36 3.87
N THR A 73 -7.28 1.81 3.48
CA THR A 73 -7.53 2.65 2.30
C THR A 73 -8.27 3.91 2.71
N MET A 74 -8.22 4.93 1.86
CA MET A 74 -8.99 6.15 2.05
C MET A 74 -10.47 5.90 1.70
N ALA A 75 -11.35 6.24 2.63
CA ALA A 75 -12.80 6.19 2.44
C ALA A 75 -13.26 7.20 1.37
N PRO A 76 -14.31 6.89 0.59
CA PRO A 76 -14.88 7.84 -0.35
C PRO A 76 -15.52 9.01 0.40
N VAL A 77 -15.45 10.20 -0.16
CA VAL A 77 -16.17 11.35 0.38
C VAL A 77 -17.66 11.29 -0.03
N PRO A 78 -18.57 11.96 0.69
CA PRO A 78 -19.99 11.94 0.35
C PRO A 78 -20.25 12.35 -1.10
N GLY A 79 -20.86 11.46 -1.88
CA GLY A 79 -21.14 11.65 -3.31
C GLY A 79 -20.29 10.79 -4.23
N ASP A 80 -19.15 10.28 -3.74
CA ASP A 80 -18.26 9.40 -4.50
C ASP A 80 -18.60 7.92 -4.24
N GLN A 81 -18.26 7.08 -5.22
CA GLN A 81 -18.33 5.63 -5.11
C GLN A 81 -16.95 5.05 -5.41
N LEU A 82 -16.50 4.14 -4.55
CA LEU A 82 -15.29 3.37 -4.82
C LEU A 82 -15.50 2.48 -6.04
N ASP A 83 -14.44 2.27 -6.81
CA ASP A 83 -14.43 1.28 -7.88
C ASP A 83 -14.27 -0.13 -7.28
N PRO A 84 -15.29 -1.01 -7.36
CA PRO A 84 -15.22 -2.33 -6.77
C PRO A 84 -14.13 -3.20 -7.41
N ALA A 85 -13.75 -2.93 -8.67
CA ALA A 85 -12.69 -3.66 -9.35
C ALA A 85 -11.32 -3.37 -8.71
N VAL A 86 -11.10 -2.11 -8.29
CA VAL A 86 -9.87 -1.70 -7.59
C VAL A 86 -9.79 -2.39 -6.23
N GLU A 87 -10.85 -2.30 -5.41
CA GLU A 87 -10.89 -2.94 -4.10
C GLU A 87 -10.69 -4.46 -4.21
N SER A 88 -11.37 -5.10 -5.15
CA SER A 88 -11.22 -6.53 -5.40
C SER A 88 -9.80 -6.90 -5.84
N SER A 89 -9.14 -6.05 -6.64
CA SER A 89 -7.77 -6.31 -7.10
C SER A 89 -6.78 -6.29 -5.94
N TYR A 90 -6.93 -5.36 -5.00
CA TYR A 90 -6.06 -5.28 -3.82
C TYR A 90 -6.32 -6.47 -2.90
N ARG A 91 -7.60 -6.77 -2.62
CA ARG A 91 -7.95 -7.89 -1.74
C ARG A 91 -7.43 -9.22 -2.28
N GLN A 92 -7.53 -9.47 -3.58
CA GLN A 92 -7.06 -10.70 -4.20
C GLN A 92 -5.54 -10.93 -3.99
N VAL A 93 -4.75 -9.85 -4.09
CA VAL A 93 -3.30 -9.90 -3.88
C VAL A 93 -2.99 -10.14 -2.40
N ILE A 94 -3.67 -9.44 -1.49
CA ILE A 94 -3.52 -9.62 -0.04
C ILE A 94 -3.85 -11.06 0.34
N ASP A 95 -4.95 -11.62 -0.15
CA ASP A 95 -5.38 -12.99 0.16
C ASP A 95 -4.39 -14.06 -0.27
N ARG A 96 -3.61 -13.80 -1.33
CA ARG A 96 -2.62 -14.75 -1.84
C ARG A 96 -1.41 -14.88 -0.91
N HIS A 97 -1.01 -13.78 -0.27
CA HIS A 97 0.22 -13.71 0.52
C HIS A 97 -0.05 -13.69 2.03
N TRP A 98 -1.17 -13.10 2.44
CA TRP A 98 -1.60 -12.90 3.82
C TRP A 98 -3.12 -13.17 3.96
N PRO A 99 -3.58 -14.44 3.79
CA PRO A 99 -5.02 -14.79 3.73
C PRO A 99 -5.81 -14.43 4.99
N ASP A 100 -5.15 -14.43 6.15
CA ASP A 100 -5.78 -14.12 7.44
C ASP A 100 -5.87 -12.61 7.71
N THR A 101 -5.50 -11.75 6.74
CA THR A 101 -5.62 -10.29 6.89
C THR A 101 -7.07 -9.90 7.10
N PRO A 102 -7.39 -9.12 8.15
CA PRO A 102 -8.72 -8.59 8.40
C PRO A 102 -9.27 -7.75 7.25
N ALA A 103 -10.52 -7.29 7.38
CA ALA A 103 -11.07 -6.33 6.44
C ALA A 103 -10.20 -5.08 6.36
N ILE A 104 -10.02 -4.55 5.14
CA ILE A 104 -9.27 -3.32 4.90
C ILE A 104 -10.01 -2.18 5.61
N GLU A 105 -9.29 -1.45 6.46
CA GLU A 105 -9.84 -0.29 7.16
C GLU A 105 -10.13 0.85 6.16
N GLN A 106 -11.28 1.52 6.32
CA GLN A 106 -11.64 2.69 5.53
C GLN A 106 -11.45 3.94 6.39
N VAL A 107 -10.42 4.72 6.08
CA VAL A 107 -9.99 5.88 6.86
C VAL A 107 -10.52 7.16 6.20
N GLU A 108 -11.08 8.08 7.00
CA GLU A 108 -11.51 9.40 6.51
C GLU A 108 -10.35 10.13 5.82
N ARG A 109 -10.64 10.88 4.75
CA ARG A 109 -9.66 11.53 3.87
C ARG A 109 -8.56 12.31 4.59
N PHE A 110 -8.92 13.18 5.52
CA PHE A 110 -7.94 14.01 6.22
C PHE A 110 -7.19 13.21 7.28
N ALA A 111 -7.85 12.26 7.96
CA ALA A 111 -7.16 11.32 8.84
C ALA A 111 -6.13 10.45 8.08
N PHE A 112 -6.42 10.08 6.83
CA PHE A 112 -5.47 9.36 5.98
C PHE A 112 -4.26 10.24 5.61
N TYR A 113 -4.48 11.53 5.33
CA TYR A 113 -3.38 12.48 5.09
C TYR A 113 -2.50 12.70 6.32
N GLU A 114 -3.08 12.75 7.52
CA GLU A 114 -2.32 12.90 8.76
C GLU A 114 -1.48 11.66 9.12
N ARG A 115 -1.90 10.47 8.66
CA ARG A 115 -1.19 9.19 8.84
C ARG A 115 -0.01 9.01 7.87
N THR A 116 0.03 9.77 6.77
CA THR A 116 1.03 9.66 5.68
C THR A 116 2.27 10.50 5.95
#